data_AF-A0A392R609-F1
#
_entry.id   AF-A0A392R609-F1
#
_cell.length_a   1.000
_cell.length_b   1.000
_cell.length_c   1.000
_cell.angle_alpha   90.00
_cell.angle_beta   90.00
_cell.angle_gamma   90.00
#
_symmetry.space_group_name_H-M   'P 1'
#
loop_
_entity.id
_entity.type
_entity.pdbx_description
1 polymer ?
#
loop_
_entity_poly.entity_id
_entity_poly.type
_entity_poly.pdbx_seq_one_letter_code
_entity_poly.pdbx_strand_id
1 'polypeptide(L)' 'MTTSSDHEQDVENMVQRLTPNANKIYQLSGTQKFELPKEDVKIANVFQAVEVAKRNFTVFAWGLADTTLEDVFIK' A
#
# COMPACT_ATOMS: atom_id res chain seq x y z
N MET A 1 1.81 1.38 4.55
CA MET A 1 0.73 2.10 5.25
C MET A 1 0.72 1.67 6.70
N THR A 2 0.49 2.59 7.63
CA THR A 2 0.49 2.35 9.08
C THR A 2 -0.86 2.74 9.65
N THR A 3 -1.52 1.82 10.33
CA THR A 3 -2.81 1.97 11.01
C THR A 3 -2.74 1.37 12.42
N SER A 4 -3.84 1.39 13.19
CA SER A 4 -3.95 0.50 14.36
C SER A 4 -4.05 -0.95 13.91
N SER A 5 -3.75 -1.90 14.82
CA SER A 5 -3.86 -3.34 14.56
C SER A 5 -5.28 -3.76 14.18
N ASP A 6 -6.31 -3.07 14.68
CA ASP A 6 -7.72 -3.38 14.39
C ASP A 6 -8.07 -3.21 12.90
N HIS A 7 -7.31 -2.39 12.16
CA HIS A 7 -7.55 -2.10 10.75
C HIS A 7 -6.58 -2.82 9.80
N GLU A 8 -5.76 -3.75 10.30
CA GLU A 8 -4.79 -4.43 9.45
C GLU A 8 -5.49 -5.20 8.31
N GLN A 9 -6.60 -5.90 8.61
CA GLN A 9 -7.37 -6.62 7.60
C GLN A 9 -8.07 -5.67 6.60
N ASP A 10 -8.50 -4.48 7.03
CA ASP A 10 -9.12 -3.49 6.14
C ASP A 10 -8.13 -3.01 5.08
N VAL A 11 -6.87 -2.80 5.47
CA VAL A 11 -5.78 -2.42 4.55
C VAL A 11 -5.52 -3.54 3.53
N GLU A 12 -5.49 -4.80 3.96
CA GLU A 12 -5.31 -5.94 3.05
C GLU A 12 -6.44 -6.04 2.03
N ASN A 13 -7.69 -5.92 2.49
CA ASN A 13 -8.86 -5.96 1.64
C ASN A 13 -8.85 -4.80 0.64
N MET A 14 -8.44 -3.61 1.06
CA MET A 14 -8.27 -2.46 0.18
C MET A 14 -7.22 -2.74 -0.91
N VAL A 15 -6.08 -3.29 -0.54
CA VAL A 15 -4.99 -3.60 -1.48
C VAL A 15 -5.39 -4.71 -2.47
N GLN A 16 -6.06 -5.77 -2.00
CA GLN A 16 -6.57 -6.82 -2.89
C GLN A 16 -7.62 -6.31 -3.89
N ARG A 17 -8.42 -5.30 -3.51
CA ARG A 17 -9.35 -4.64 -4.44
C ARG A 17 -8.65 -3.76 -5.47
N LEU A 18 -7.47 -3.22 -5.15
CA LEU A 18 -6.64 -2.49 -6.12
C LEU A 18 -6.03 -3.45 -7.14
N THR A 19 -5.46 -4.55 -6.67
CA THR A 19 -5.03 -5.68 -7.51
C THR A 19 -5.00 -6.97 -6.69
N PRO A 20 -5.57 -8.06 -7.20
CA PRO A 20 -5.48 -9.37 -6.55
C PRO A 20 -4.04 -9.92 -6.56
N ASN A 21 -3.16 -9.38 -7.42
CA ASN A 21 -1.77 -9.81 -7.57
C ASN A 21 -0.81 -9.03 -6.66
N ALA A 22 -1.33 -8.26 -5.70
CA ALA A 22 -0.49 -7.57 -4.73
C ALA A 22 0.29 -8.57 -3.86
N ASN A 23 1.58 -8.34 -3.68
CA ASN A 23 2.42 -9.12 -2.79
C ASN A 23 2.63 -8.38 -1.47
N LYS A 24 2.24 -8.98 -0.34
CA LYS A 24 2.55 -8.41 0.99
C LYS A 24 4.00 -8.73 1.35
N ILE A 25 4.82 -7.70 1.50
CA ILE A 25 6.24 -7.84 1.83
C ILE A 25 6.43 -8.06 3.32
N TYR A 26 5.73 -7.27 4.13
CA TYR A 26 5.73 -7.43 5.58
C TYR A 26 4.53 -6.76 6.24
N GLN A 27 4.31 -7.14 7.49
CA GLN A 27 3.44 -6.50 8.45
C GLN A 27 4.19 -6.43 9.78
N LEU A 28 4.36 -5.21 10.31
CA LEU A 28 5.09 -4.96 11.54
C LEU A 28 4.44 -3.79 12.29
N SER A 29 3.87 -4.07 13.46
CA SER A 29 3.31 -3.08 14.39
C SER A 29 2.33 -2.10 13.69
N GLY A 30 1.31 -2.62 12.99
CA GLY A 30 0.34 -1.81 12.26
C GLY A 30 0.83 -1.29 10.91
N THR A 31 2.12 -1.42 10.59
CA THR A 31 2.69 -1.03 9.30
C THR A 31 2.72 -2.19 8.32
N GLN A 32 2.06 -2.04 7.19
CA GLN A 32 2.06 -3.00 6.09
C GLN A 32 2.71 -2.43 4.84
N LYS A 33 3.56 -3.22 4.20
CA LYS A 33 4.18 -2.91 2.90
C LYS A 33 3.72 -3.93 1.86
N PHE A 34 3.32 -3.41 0.71
CA PHE A 34 2.90 -4.20 -0.45
C PHE A 34 3.70 -3.79 -1.68
N GLU A 35 3.94 -4.76 -2.55
CA GLU A 35 4.34 -4.53 -3.94
C GLU A 35 3.11 -4.75 -4.83
N LEU A 36 2.85 -3.79 -5.73
CA LEU A 36 1.72 -3.81 -6.64
C LEU A 36 2.26 -3.90 -8.07
N PRO A 37 1.80 -4.85 -8.91
CA PRO A 37 2.17 -4.89 -10.32
C PRO A 37 1.73 -3.60 -11.03
N LYS A 38 2.67 -2.92 -11.70
CA LYS A 38 2.40 -1.64 -12.39
C LYS A 38 1.38 -1.77 -13.52
N GLU A 39 1.36 -2.93 -14.16
CA GLU A 39 0.42 -3.26 -15.24
C GLU A 39 -1.04 -3.37 -14.75
N ASP A 40 -1.22 -3.73 -13.47
CA ASP A 40 -2.54 -3.92 -12.88
C ASP A 40 -3.09 -2.64 -12.23
N VAL A 41 -2.22 -1.72 -11.79
CA VAL A 41 -2.61 -0.62 -10.90
C VAL A 41 -2.22 0.74 -11.46
N LYS A 42 -3.22 1.59 -11.65
CA LYS A 42 -3.02 3.03 -11.88
C LYS A 42 -2.69 3.73 -10.56
N ILE A 43 -1.65 4.57 -10.56
CA ILE A 43 -1.26 5.38 -9.40
C ILE A 43 -2.44 6.19 -8.84
N ALA A 44 -3.30 6.75 -9.70
CA ALA A 44 -4.50 7.48 -9.28
C ALA A 44 -5.47 6.65 -8.41
N ASN A 45 -5.60 5.35 -8.68
CA ASN A 45 -6.45 4.45 -7.89
C ASN A 45 -5.86 4.22 -6.50
N VAL A 46 -4.52 4.18 -6.38
CA VAL A 46 -3.84 4.07 -5.07
C VAL A 46 -4.13 5.31 -4.23
N PHE A 47 -3.96 6.51 -4.79
CA PHE A 47 -4.30 7.76 -4.10
C PHE A 47 -5.77 7.77 -3.67
N GLN A 48 -6.69 7.38 -4.56
CA GLN A 48 -8.12 7.31 -4.23
C GLN A 48 -8.42 6.32 -3.10
N ALA A 49 -7.83 5.12 -3.12
CA ALA A 49 -8.03 4.12 -2.09
C ALA A 49 -7.55 4.61 -0.71
N VAL A 50 -6.42 5.31 -0.67
CA VAL A 50 -5.92 5.93 0.56
C VAL A 50 -6.85 7.01 1.07
N GLU A 51 -7.39 7.87 0.19
CA GLU A 51 -8.36 8.89 0.58
C GLU A 51 -9.67 8.29 1.12
N VAL A 52 -10.10 7.14 0.58
CA VAL A 52 -11.23 6.38 1.13
C VAL A 52 -10.88 5.78 2.49
N ALA A 53 -9.70 5.18 2.65
CA ALA A 53 -9.24 4.60 3.92
C ALA A 53 -9.21 5.65 5.04
N LYS A 54 -8.66 6.84 4.78
CA LYS A 54 -8.61 7.96 5.75
C LYS A 54 -9.98 8.43 6.23
N ARG A 55 -11.05 8.20 5.46
CA ARG A 55 -12.43 8.52 5.88
C ARG A 55 -13.04 7.43 6.77
N ASN A 56 -12.54 6.20 6.65
CA ASN A 56 -13.06 5.05 7.38
C ASN A 56 -12.30 4.83 8.69
N PHE A 57 -11.00 5.13 8.74
CA PHE A 57 -10.15 4.96 9.92
C PHE A 57 -8.90 5.85 9.86
N THR A 58 -8.23 5.99 11.01
CA THR A 58 -6.99 6.76 11.12
C THR A 58 -5.84 6.07 10.41
N VAL A 59 -5.28 6.73 9.40
CA VAL A 59 -4.03 6.34 8.74
C VAL A 59 -2.90 7.19 9.33
N PHE A 60 -2.01 6.57 10.11
CA PHE A 60 -0.90 7.27 10.77
C PHE A 60 0.19 7.69 9.78
N ALA A 61 0.51 6.81 8.82
CA ALA A 61 1.50 7.06 7.79
C ALA A 61 1.21 6.23 6.53
N TRP A 62 1.59 6.74 5.37
CA TRP A 62 1.57 5.96 4.13
C TRP A 62 2.52 6.59 3.12
N GLY A 63 2.91 5.82 2.11
CA GLY A 63 3.75 6.29 1.03
C GLY A 63 3.66 5.33 -0.15
N LEU A 64 4.01 5.84 -1.33
CA LEU A 64 4.16 5.09 -2.56
C LEU A 64 5.58 5.34 -3.04
N ALA A 65 6.34 4.27 -3.26
CA ALA A 65 7.65 4.34 -3.88
C ALA A 65 7.58 3.59 -5.20
N ASP A 66 8.01 4.26 -6.28
CA ASP A 66 8.28 3.61 -7.55
C ASP A 66 9.80 3.48 -7.67
N THR A 67 10.36 2.37 -7.19
CA THR A 67 11.77 2.06 -7.36
C THR A 67 11.93 1.14 -8.56
N THR A 68 12.58 1.61 -9.62
CA THR A 68 13.12 0.69 -10.63
C THR A 68 14.42 0.08 -10.08
N LEU A 69 14.82 -1.11 -10.58
CA LEU A 69 16.13 -1.69 -10.24
C LEU A 69 17.32 -0.78 -10.64
N GLU A 70 17.08 0.18 -11.53
CA GLU A 70 18.08 1.15 -11.99
C GLU A 70 18.41 2.18 -10.89
N ASP A 71 17.49 2.49 -9.98
CA ASP A 71 17.67 3.47 -8.89
C ASP A 71 18.43 2.91 -7.66
N VAL A 72 18.70 1.60 -7.62
CA VAL A 72 19.40 0.95 -6.49
C VAL A 72 20.93 0.92 -6.71
N PHE A 73 21.40 1.21 -7.92
CA PHE A 73 22.82 1.33 -8.24
C PHE A 73 23.28 2.80 -8.17
N ILE A 74 23.63 3.26 -6.97
CA ILE A 74 24.42 4.50 -6.83
C ILE A 74 25.87 4.21 -7.25
N LYS A 75 26.41 5.07 -8.11
CA LYS A 75 27.81 5.10 -8.58
C LYS A 75 28.70 5.87 -7.61
#